data_AF-A0A3B9HGC6-F1
#
_entry.id   AF-A0A3B9HGC6-F1
#
_cell.length_a   1.000
_cell.length_b   1.000
_cell.length_c   1.000
_cell.angle_alpha   90.00
_cell.angle_beta   90.00
_cell.angle_gamma   90.00
#
_symmetry.space_group_name_H-M   'P 1'
#
loop_
_entity.id
_entity.type
_entity.pdbx_description
1 polymer ?
#
loop_
_entity_poly.entity_id
_entity_poly.type
_entity_poly.pdbx_seq_one_letter_code
_entity_poly.pdbx_strand_id
1 'polypeptide(L)'
;MCTMICERAAMEGSGKGREGWFPLKTANVSYDHPFNAPWEYAVNIDFVNEDKGVGARVAVELSPESAKLLAETIFAALQRGEADPQIQVSVL
;
A
#
# COMPACT_ATOMS: atom_id res chain seq x y z
N MET A 1 21.62 -10.82 0.28
CA MET A 1 21.55 -10.91 -1.20
C MET A 1 20.21 -10.34 -1.61
N CYS A 2 20.12 -9.39 -2.55
CA CYS A 2 18.82 -8.85 -2.98
C CYS A 2 18.01 -9.94 -3.70
N THR A 3 16.70 -9.95 -3.50
CA THR A 3 15.82 -10.91 -4.19
C THR A 3 15.44 -10.43 -5.60
N MET A 4 15.46 -9.11 -5.82
CA MET A 4 15.01 -8.45 -7.05
C MET A 4 13.52 -8.67 -7.38
N ILE A 5 12.71 -9.07 -6.39
CA ILE A 5 11.26 -9.28 -6.57
C ILE A 5 10.53 -7.95 -6.37
N CYS A 6 9.80 -7.50 -7.41
CA CYS A 6 8.98 -6.29 -7.35
C CYS A 6 7.77 -6.39 -8.29
N GLU A 7 6.58 -6.24 -7.73
CA GLU A 7 5.30 -6.18 -8.41
C GLU A 7 4.75 -4.75 -8.39
N ARG A 8 3.93 -4.40 -9.39
CA ARG A 8 3.34 -3.06 -9.51
C ARG A 8 1.83 -3.13 -9.70
N ALA A 9 1.13 -2.25 -9.00
CA ALA A 9 -0.30 -2.04 -9.16
C ALA A 9 -0.59 -0.57 -9.52
N ALA A 10 -1.29 -0.33 -10.62
CA ALA A 10 -1.89 0.98 -10.88
C ALA A 10 -3.02 1.22 -9.87
N MET A 11 -3.10 2.43 -9.33
CA MET A 11 -4.02 2.76 -8.25
C MET A 11 -4.64 4.15 -8.43
N GLU A 12 -5.82 4.33 -7.85
CA GLU A 12 -6.45 5.62 -7.63
C GLU A 12 -6.66 5.81 -6.12
N GLY A 13 -6.31 6.98 -5.60
CA GLY A 13 -6.45 7.28 -4.18
C GLY A 13 -5.65 8.49 -3.75
N SER A 14 -5.50 8.67 -2.44
CA SER A 14 -4.71 9.74 -1.84
C SER A 14 -3.77 9.19 -0.77
N GLY A 15 -2.52 9.63 -0.80
CA GLY A 15 -1.48 9.28 0.17
C GLY A 15 -1.10 10.51 0.98
N LYS A 16 -0.68 10.31 2.23
CA LYS A 16 -0.23 11.41 3.11
C LYS A 16 1.28 11.35 3.29
N GLY A 17 1.99 12.20 2.55
CA GLY A 17 3.43 12.39 2.67
C GLY A 17 3.77 13.51 3.66
N ARG A 18 5.07 13.86 3.73
CA ARG A 18 5.56 14.95 4.61
C ARG A 18 4.96 16.31 4.27
N GLU A 19 4.66 16.56 3.00
CA GLU A 19 4.08 17.81 2.50
C GLU A 19 2.54 17.82 2.50
N GLY A 20 1.92 16.75 3.01
CA GLY A 20 0.47 16.61 3.08
C GLY A 20 -0.07 15.54 2.14
N TRP A 21 -1.35 15.69 1.80
CA TRP A 21 -2.04 14.74 0.93
C TRP A 21 -1.69 14.95 -0.54
N PHE A 22 -1.47 13.86 -1.26
CA PHE A 22 -1.22 13.87 -2.69
C PHE A 22 -1.97 12.73 -3.37
N PRO A 23 -2.39 12.89 -4.64
CA PRO A 23 -3.03 11.81 -5.38
C PRO A 23 -2.03 10.69 -5.63
N LEU A 24 -2.44 9.44 -5.40
CA LEU A 24 -1.64 8.24 -5.69
C LEU A 24 -1.90 7.77 -7.12
N LYS A 25 -0.88 7.15 -7.73
CA LYS A 25 -1.00 6.51 -9.05
C LYS A 25 -0.54 5.06 -9.08
N THR A 26 0.38 4.68 -8.20
CA THR A 26 1.00 3.36 -8.24
C THR A 26 1.36 2.88 -6.85
N ALA A 27 1.20 1.59 -6.60
CA ALA A 27 1.86 0.89 -5.51
C ALA A 27 2.94 -0.04 -6.08
N ASN A 28 4.16 0.05 -5.55
CA ASN A 28 5.21 -0.92 -5.79
C ASN A 28 5.30 -1.84 -4.57
N VAL A 29 5.27 -3.15 -4.78
CA VAL A 29 5.35 -4.16 -3.72
C VAL A 29 6.57 -5.03 -3.97
N SER A 30 7.55 -4.98 -3.09
CA SER A 30 8.77 -5.78 -3.19
C SER A 30 8.91 -6.74 -2.01
N TYR A 31 9.62 -7.85 -2.23
CA TYR A 31 10.03 -8.76 -1.16
C TYR A 31 11.55 -8.69 -1.05
N ASP A 32 12.12 -7.74 -0.33
CA ASP A 32 13.58 -7.51 -0.32
C ASP A 32 14.06 -6.91 1.02
N HIS A 33 15.34 -6.60 1.13
CA HIS A 33 15.94 -5.97 2.32
C HIS A 33 15.22 -4.66 2.68
N PRO A 34 14.65 -4.52 3.89
CA PRO A 34 14.11 -3.26 4.36
C PRO A 34 15.22 -2.25 4.67
N PHE A 35 14.88 -0.96 4.68
CA PHE A 35 15.79 0.10 5.12
C PHE A 35 15.76 0.31 6.63
N ASN A 36 14.61 0.12 7.29
CA ASN A 36 14.44 0.45 8.71
C ASN A 36 13.97 -0.73 9.57
N ALA A 37 13.19 -1.66 9.03
CA ALA A 37 12.70 -2.81 9.77
C ALA A 37 13.84 -3.80 10.12
N PRO A 38 13.76 -4.53 11.25
CA PRO A 38 14.88 -5.31 11.79
C PRO A 38 15.03 -6.71 11.16
N TRP A 39 14.50 -6.94 9.97
CA TRP A 39 14.49 -8.24 9.29
C TRP A 39 15.46 -8.29 8.12
N GLU A 40 15.99 -9.46 7.79
CA GLU A 40 16.79 -9.64 6.58
C GLU A 40 15.94 -9.48 5.30
N TYR A 41 14.68 -9.94 5.32
CA TYR A 41 13.75 -9.75 4.21
C TYR A 41 12.40 -9.27 4.75
N ALA A 42 11.80 -8.34 4.02
CA ALA A 42 10.51 -7.75 4.33
C ALA A 42 9.67 -7.59 3.06
N VAL A 43 8.37 -7.37 3.26
CA VAL A 43 7.50 -6.86 2.20
C VAL A 43 7.52 -5.34 2.28
N ASN A 44 8.12 -4.68 1.30
CA ASN A 44 8.19 -3.22 1.24
C ASN A 44 7.14 -2.73 0.24
N ILE A 45 6.30 -1.79 0.66
CA ILE A 45 5.23 -1.21 -0.16
C ILE A 45 5.46 0.29 -0.27
N ASP A 46 5.61 0.78 -1.49
CA ASP A 46 5.71 2.20 -1.81
C ASP A 46 4.48 2.67 -2.59
N PHE A 47 3.64 3.50 -1.98
CA PHE A 47 2.58 4.22 -2.68
C PHE A 47 3.14 5.52 -3.23
N VAL A 48 3.08 5.72 -4.54
CA VAL A 48 3.79 6.82 -5.22
C VAL A 48 2.94 7.58 -6.23
N ASN A 49 3.39 8.79 -6.53
CA ASN A 49 3.01 9.54 -7.73
C ASN A 49 4.25 10.18 -8.35
N GLU A 50 4.84 9.51 -9.33
CA GLU A 50 6.10 9.93 -9.97
C GLU A 50 5.98 11.29 -10.67
N ASP A 51 4.79 11.65 -11.16
CA ASP A 51 4.53 12.96 -11.79
C ASP A 51 4.65 14.14 -10.82
N LYS A 52 4.57 13.86 -9.51
CA LYS A 52 4.72 14.86 -8.43
C LYS A 52 6.13 14.86 -7.84
N GLY A 53 7.06 14.11 -8.44
CA GLY A 53 8.44 13.98 -8.00
C GLY A 53 8.63 12.93 -6.91
N VAL A 54 9.89 12.66 -6.57
CA VAL A 54 10.29 11.55 -5.70
C VAL A 54 9.74 11.63 -4.27
N GLY A 55 9.36 12.83 -3.81
CA GLY A 55 8.81 13.07 -2.47
C GLY A 55 7.33 12.68 -2.31
N ALA A 56 6.60 12.49 -3.41
CA ALA A 56 5.21 12.03 -3.41
C ALA A 56 5.17 10.51 -3.20
N ARG A 57 5.53 10.08 -2.00
CA ARG A 57 5.68 8.68 -1.60
C ARG A 57 5.21 8.44 -0.17
N VAL A 58 4.53 7.32 0.05
CA VAL A 58 4.29 6.72 1.36
C VAL A 58 4.89 5.31 1.34
N ALA A 59 5.93 5.09 2.13
CA ALA A 59 6.63 3.82 2.22
C ALA A 59 6.26 3.09 3.52
N VAL A 60 6.06 1.77 3.44
CA VAL A 60 5.89 0.90 4.60
C VAL A 60 6.70 -0.39 4.42
N GLU A 61 7.22 -0.92 5.52
CA GLU A 61 8.01 -2.15 5.57
C GLU A 61 7.33 -3.11 6.54
N LEU A 62 6.95 -4.29 6.07
CA LEU A 62 6.15 -5.25 6.83
C LEU A 62 6.85 -6.61 6.90
N SER A 63 6.63 -7.35 7.98
CA SER A 63 6.98 -8.77 7.97
C SER A 63 6.12 -9.51 6.94
N PRO A 64 6.58 -10.65 6.41
CA PRO A 64 5.78 -11.47 5.49
C PRO A 64 4.42 -11.88 6.06
N GLU A 65 4.35 -12.15 7.37
CA GLU A 65 3.12 -12.50 8.08
C GLU A 65 2.17 -11.30 8.17
N SER A 66 2.69 -10.13 8.55
CA SER A 66 1.88 -8.90 8.61
C SER A 66 1.38 -8.47 7.24
N ALA A 67 2.16 -8.67 6.17
CA ALA A 67 1.73 -8.37 4.81
C ALA A 67 0.56 -9.28 4.35
N LYS A 68 0.61 -10.58 4.67
CA LYS A 68 -0.49 -11.51 4.41
C LYS A 68 -1.74 -11.12 5.19
N LEU A 69 -1.59 -10.85 6.49
CA LEU A 69 -2.68 -10.40 7.34
C LEU A 69 -3.29 -9.09 6.85
N LEU A 70 -2.48 -8.15 6.37
CA LEU A 70 -2.96 -6.90 5.77
C LEU A 70 -3.82 -7.18 4.54
N ALA A 71 -3.38 -8.05 3.64
CA ALA A 71 -4.15 -8.41 2.45
C ALA A 71 -5.51 -9.05 2.82
N GLU A 72 -5.51 -10.01 3.74
CA GLU A 72 -6.75 -10.62 4.26
C GLU A 72 -7.68 -9.58 4.91
N THR A 73 -7.11 -8.66 5.69
CA THR A 73 -7.87 -7.60 6.37
C THR A 73 -8.47 -6.61 5.38
N ILE A 74 -7.77 -6.28 4.29
CA ILE A 74 -8.29 -5.46 3.20
C ILE A 74 -9.52 -6.13 2.57
N PHE A 75 -9.42 -7.42 2.23
CA PHE A 75 -10.56 -8.15 1.66
C PHE A 75 -11.75 -8.21 2.62
N ALA A 76 -11.49 -8.47 3.91
CA ALA A 76 -12.56 -8.48 4.92
C ALA A 76 -13.23 -7.11 5.09
N ALA A 77 -12.47 -6.01 5.03
CA ALA A 77 -13.01 -4.65 5.11
C ALA A 77 -13.89 -4.33 3.90
N LEU A 78 -13.44 -4.67 2.69
CA LEU A 78 -14.21 -4.51 1.45
C LEU A 78 -15.52 -5.29 1.50
N GLN A 79 -15.46 -6.59 1.84
CA GLN A 79 -16.64 -7.44 1.94
C GLN A 79 -17.68 -6.87 2.91
N ARG A 80 -17.24 -6.35 4.07
CA ARG A 80 -18.15 -5.74 5.04
C ARG A 80 -18.74 -4.43 4.53
N GLY A 81 -17.93 -3.58 3.89
CA GLY A 81 -18.39 -2.31 3.34
C GLY A 81 -19.41 -2.50 2.21
N GLU A 82 -19.18 -3.46 1.32
CA GLU A 82 -20.08 -3.79 0.21
C GLU A 82 -21.42 -4.37 0.69
N ALA A 83 -21.40 -5.14 1.77
CA ALA A 83 -22.58 -5.73 2.38
C ALA A 83 -23.35 -4.75 3.30
N ASP A 84 -22.79 -3.60 3.65
CA ASP A 84 -23.42 -2.64 4.55
C ASP A 84 -24.55 -1.88 3.84
N PRO A 85 -25.82 -2.07 4.27
CA PRO A 85 -26.96 -1.40 3.64
C PRO A 85 -26.90 0.13 3.76
N GLN A 86 -26.24 0.69 4.77
CA GLN A 86 -26.13 2.15 4.94
C GLN A 86 -25.17 2.77 3.92
N ILE A 87 -24.14 2.03 3.52
CA ILE A 87 -23.16 2.49 2.53
C ILE A 87 -23.81 2.51 1.14
N GLN A 88 -24.56 1.47 0.77
CA GLN A 88 -25.21 1.38 -0.54
C GLN A 88 -26.23 2.51 -0.80
N VAL A 89 -26.89 3.02 0.24
CA VAL A 89 -27.84 4.14 0.11
C VAL A 89 -27.14 5.48 -0.16
N SER A 90 -25.86 5.64 0.21
CA SER A 90 -25.11 6.90 0.01
C SER A 90 -24.47 7.06 -1.38
N VAL A 91 -24.55 6.03 -2.24
CA VAL A 91 -24.00 6.03 -3.60
C VAL A 91 -25.10 6.30 -4.66
N LEU A 92 -26.33 6.61 -4.23
CA LEU A 92 -27.44 7.11 -5.05
C LEU A 92 -27.64 8.62 -4.81
#